data_AF-A0A2P4ZSC2-F1
#
_entry.id   AF-A0A2P4ZSC2-F1
#
_cell.length_a   1.000
_cell.length_b   1.000
_cell.length_c   1.000
_cell.angle_alpha   90.00
_cell.angle_beta   90.00
_cell.angle_gamma   90.00
#
_symmetry.space_group_name_H-M   'P 1'
#
loop_
_entity.id
_entity.type
_entity.pdbx_description
1 polymer ?
#
loop_
_entity_poly.entity_id
_entity_poly.type
_entity_poly.pdbx_seq_one_letter_code
_entity_poly.pdbx_strand_id
1 'polypeptide(L)'
;MGLLSALSSFFSRIPTFASRPGWIAARAVSLRLHQFPSDEEDGDEESNGKPRRRRCHPIFKILLFILALAGAAALFVRFFEVSRLPNFSRPSISYPYSVIPMWSTDREAAAVPVLGESSFDYGMYFPPQGNNYFPLVAPYNEPPRHRPKTPLFIAFTRNNAMLRQTVLGYIASGWPREDIVIVDNSGTADANNLKLLSDSNPFSLDYDLFRYRYGVSILQTSVLLNFAQLQNFMLRVAMARHWPYYFWSHMDVGILSHEEETPYTSFYERVLNVLNEAESSRLSGRSKWAVKFFNFDYLTLVNVDAWRHIGGWDVFIPYYTTDCDAYGRLRMLGYDIDRVGAGHIWDVANVVEDPEVKFFPPSSRPRSDKDGEAPNNAIEDDNAPNSERFKALRQELQKIQDDKMANSKGRNTWQNMQKGGKGEPWTYDPAGFQAAWWETADSGRKIFEHKWGGGGCDIFEQDKTMEDIWKDAEE
;
A
#
# COMPACT_ATOMS: atom_id res chain seq x y z
N MET A 1 -21.50 15.17 38.50
CA MET A 1 -22.34 14.95 39.69
C MET A 1 -23.79 14.95 39.25
N GLY A 2 -24.57 13.93 39.64
CA GLY A 2 -26.03 13.92 39.59
C GLY A 2 -26.65 13.36 38.32
N LEU A 3 -27.38 12.26 38.48
CA LEU A 3 -28.24 11.55 37.51
C LEU A 3 -27.54 10.75 36.39
N LEU A 4 -27.11 9.52 36.73
CA LEU A 4 -27.27 8.29 35.92
C LEU A 4 -26.70 7.06 36.68
N SER A 5 -27.09 6.87 37.94
CA SER A 5 -26.62 5.77 38.81
C SER A 5 -27.77 5.04 39.52
N ALA A 6 -28.86 4.71 38.81
CA ALA A 6 -30.04 4.10 39.45
C ALA A 6 -30.73 2.97 38.66
N LEU A 7 -30.02 2.25 37.79
CA LEU A 7 -30.60 1.10 37.07
C LEU A 7 -29.74 -0.18 37.08
N SER A 8 -28.73 -0.28 37.94
CA SER A 8 -27.83 -1.44 38.02
C SER A 8 -28.02 -2.34 39.25
N SER A 9 -29.13 -2.24 40.00
CA SER A 9 -29.27 -2.96 41.29
C SER A 9 -30.46 -3.93 41.44
N PHE A 10 -31.08 -4.41 40.36
CA PHE A 10 -32.26 -5.29 40.50
C PHE A 10 -32.08 -6.78 40.15
N PHE A 11 -30.89 -7.26 39.77
CA PHE A 11 -30.69 -8.70 39.47
C PHE A 11 -29.42 -9.34 40.06
N SER A 12 -28.93 -8.85 41.20
CA SER A 12 -27.92 -9.54 42.00
C SER A 12 -28.44 -9.85 43.40
N ARG A 13 -29.01 -11.05 43.58
CA ARG A 13 -29.10 -11.80 44.87
C ARG A 13 -30.09 -12.96 44.73
N ILE A 14 -29.66 -14.14 44.22
CA ILE A 14 -29.88 -15.48 44.82
C ILE A 14 -28.83 -16.44 44.18
N PRO A 15 -27.92 -17.06 44.98
CA PRO A 15 -27.00 -18.09 44.48
C PRO A 15 -27.32 -19.53 44.95
N THR A 16 -27.08 -20.46 44.01
CA THR A 16 -26.56 -21.84 44.10
C THR A 16 -27.32 -22.97 44.82
N PHE A 17 -27.62 -24.07 44.10
CA PHE A 17 -26.84 -25.33 44.17
C PHE A 17 -27.18 -26.31 43.02
N ALA A 18 -26.21 -27.19 42.72
CA ALA A 18 -25.97 -27.93 41.48
C ALA A 18 -26.66 -29.30 41.31
N SER A 19 -26.78 -29.80 40.06
CA SER A 19 -26.08 -31.00 39.53
C SER A 19 -26.77 -31.64 38.29
N ARG A 20 -25.92 -32.16 37.37
CA ARG A 20 -26.13 -32.79 36.03
C ARG A 20 -26.92 -34.15 36.09
N PRO A 21 -27.22 -34.93 34.99
CA PRO A 21 -26.74 -34.89 33.57
C PRO A 21 -27.77 -35.23 32.45
N GLY A 22 -27.39 -35.11 31.15
CA GLY A 22 -28.07 -35.82 30.05
C GLY A 22 -27.97 -35.25 28.61
N TRP A 23 -27.09 -35.82 27.77
CA TRP A 23 -27.17 -36.18 26.32
C TRP A 23 -28.06 -35.34 25.35
N ILE A 24 -27.61 -34.97 24.14
CA ILE A 24 -27.64 -35.80 22.91
C ILE A 24 -26.73 -35.21 21.81
N ALA A 25 -26.11 -36.10 21.04
CA ALA A 25 -25.36 -35.84 19.81
C ALA A 25 -26.24 -35.86 18.54
N ALA A 26 -25.86 -35.10 17.50
CA ALA A 26 -26.19 -35.37 16.08
C ALA A 26 -25.17 -34.63 15.19
N ARG A 27 -24.20 -35.32 14.55
CA ARG A 27 -24.23 -35.87 13.18
C ARG A 27 -24.52 -34.83 12.08
N ALA A 28 -23.45 -34.35 11.45
CA ALA A 28 -23.50 -33.68 10.15
C ALA A 28 -23.30 -34.71 9.02
N VAL A 29 -24.21 -34.72 8.06
CA VAL A 29 -24.10 -35.47 6.81
C VAL A 29 -24.29 -34.50 5.63
N SER A 30 -23.26 -34.49 4.79
CA SER A 30 -23.20 -34.22 3.35
C SER A 30 -24.51 -33.97 2.58
N LEU A 31 -24.53 -32.89 1.79
CA LEU A 31 -25.25 -32.76 0.50
C LEU A 31 -24.52 -31.68 -0.33
N ARG A 32 -23.75 -32.07 -1.35
CA ARG A 32 -24.12 -32.22 -2.77
C ARG A 32 -24.46 -30.88 -3.46
N LEU A 33 -23.50 -30.49 -4.30
CA LEU A 33 -23.59 -29.47 -5.33
C LEU A 33 -24.82 -29.68 -6.24
N HIS A 34 -25.54 -28.58 -6.51
CA HIS A 34 -26.51 -28.51 -7.60
C HIS A 34 -25.91 -27.78 -8.81
N GLN A 35 -26.08 -28.44 -9.95
CA GLN A 35 -25.89 -27.94 -11.32
C GLN A 35 -26.77 -26.72 -11.62
N PHE A 36 -26.21 -25.80 -12.40
CA PHE A 36 -26.96 -24.81 -13.17
C PHE A 36 -27.62 -25.47 -14.38
N PRO A 37 -28.85 -25.08 -14.76
CA PRO A 37 -29.39 -25.31 -16.09
C PRO A 37 -29.16 -24.09 -17.00
N SER A 38 -28.91 -24.38 -18.26
CA SER A 38 -28.84 -23.46 -19.38
C SER A 38 -30.11 -23.52 -20.23
N ASP A 39 -30.29 -22.43 -20.98
CA ASP A 39 -30.94 -22.27 -22.30
C ASP A 39 -32.47 -22.34 -22.47
N GLU A 40 -32.96 -21.19 -22.99
CA GLU A 40 -33.75 -20.98 -24.22
C GLU A 40 -35.21 -21.44 -24.40
N GLU A 41 -35.91 -20.54 -25.12
CA GLU A 41 -37.02 -20.68 -26.07
C GLU A 41 -38.51 -20.67 -25.62
N ASP A 42 -39.16 -19.59 -26.10
CA ASP A 42 -40.40 -19.51 -26.91
C ASP A 42 -41.79 -19.94 -26.41
N GLY A 43 -42.76 -19.08 -26.73
CA GLY A 43 -44.05 -19.53 -27.28
C GLY A 43 -45.34 -19.15 -26.53
N ASP A 44 -45.89 -17.99 -26.89
CA ASP A 44 -47.27 -17.73 -27.36
C ASP A 44 -48.56 -18.17 -26.60
N GLU A 45 -49.52 -17.23 -26.65
CA GLU A 45 -50.99 -17.40 -26.80
C GLU A 45 -51.80 -18.04 -25.63
N GLU A 46 -53.08 -17.74 -25.35
CA GLU A 46 -54.05 -16.70 -25.67
C GLU A 46 -55.29 -16.98 -24.77
N SER A 47 -56.05 -15.94 -24.44
CA SER A 47 -57.53 -15.93 -24.34
C SER A 47 -58.31 -16.35 -23.06
N ASN A 48 -59.43 -15.62 -22.92
CA ASN A 48 -60.67 -15.82 -22.15
C ASN A 48 -60.70 -15.39 -20.66
N GLY A 49 -61.60 -14.53 -20.17
CA GLY A 49 -62.79 -13.89 -20.76
C GLY A 49 -63.97 -13.85 -19.77
N LYS A 50 -64.39 -12.61 -19.39
CA LYS A 50 -65.70 -12.15 -18.80
C LYS A 50 -65.91 -12.21 -17.26
N PRO A 51 -66.85 -11.40 -16.67
CA PRO A 51 -67.31 -10.05 -17.04
C PRO A 51 -67.46 -9.04 -15.86
N ARG A 52 -67.56 -7.75 -16.26
CA ARG A 52 -68.06 -6.52 -15.60
C ARG A 52 -68.89 -6.63 -14.29
N ARG A 53 -68.54 -5.76 -13.33
CA ARG A 53 -69.51 -4.90 -12.61
C ARG A 53 -68.98 -3.46 -12.50
N ARG A 54 -69.67 -2.53 -13.17
CA ARG A 54 -69.50 -1.08 -13.02
C ARG A 54 -70.07 -0.65 -11.67
N ARG A 55 -69.30 0.10 -10.88
CA ARG A 55 -69.83 1.06 -9.91
C ARG A 55 -69.13 2.40 -10.11
N CYS A 56 -69.92 3.39 -10.50
CA CYS A 56 -69.49 4.77 -10.64
C CYS A 56 -69.06 5.36 -9.29
N HIS A 57 -68.11 6.30 -9.41
CA HIS A 57 -67.60 7.27 -8.44
C HIS A 57 -66.43 6.84 -7.54
N PRO A 58 -65.22 7.26 -7.95
CA PRO A 58 -64.33 7.95 -7.01
C PRO A 58 -63.56 9.14 -7.62
N ILE A 59 -64.03 9.78 -8.69
CA ILE A 59 -63.28 10.90 -9.30
C ILE A 59 -63.18 12.11 -8.35
N PHE A 60 -64.22 12.37 -7.56
CA PHE A 60 -64.24 13.51 -6.63
C PHE A 60 -63.31 13.33 -5.42
N LYS A 61 -63.14 12.09 -4.93
CA LYS A 61 -62.24 11.79 -3.79
C LYS A 61 -60.77 11.82 -4.21
N ILE A 62 -60.46 11.38 -5.43
CA ILE A 62 -59.10 11.44 -5.97
C ILE A 62 -58.68 12.90 -6.23
N LEU A 63 -59.57 13.73 -6.79
CA LEU A 63 -59.30 15.16 -6.99
C LEU A 63 -59.08 15.91 -5.67
N LEU A 64 -59.86 15.61 -4.63
CA LEU A 64 -59.68 16.20 -3.31
C LEU A 64 -58.36 15.75 -2.65
N PHE A 65 -57.95 14.50 -2.86
CA PHE A 65 -56.69 13.98 -2.34
C PHE A 65 -55.48 14.59 -3.07
N ILE A 66 -55.56 14.76 -4.40
CA ILE A 66 -54.52 15.42 -5.21
C ILE A 66 -54.41 16.91 -4.85
N LEU A 67 -55.53 17.61 -4.64
CA LEU A 67 -55.54 19.00 -4.20
C LEU A 67 -54.99 19.16 -2.77
N ALA A 68 -55.28 18.21 -1.88
CA ALA A 68 -54.71 18.20 -0.53
C ALA A 68 -53.20 17.93 -0.53
N LEU A 69 -52.71 17.02 -1.40
CA LEU A 69 -51.28 16.77 -1.61
C LEU A 69 -50.56 17.96 -2.23
N ALA A 70 -51.15 18.61 -3.23
CA ALA A 70 -50.61 19.82 -3.83
C ALA A 70 -50.58 20.99 -2.84
N GLY A 71 -51.62 21.14 -2.01
CA GLY A 71 -51.66 22.12 -0.92
C GLY A 71 -50.62 21.84 0.16
N ALA A 72 -50.43 20.57 0.54
CA ALA A 72 -49.40 20.17 1.50
C ALA A 72 -47.98 20.39 0.95
N ALA A 73 -47.74 20.08 -0.33
CA ALA A 73 -46.45 20.33 -0.99
C ALA A 73 -46.17 21.84 -1.12
N ALA A 74 -47.17 22.65 -1.48
CA ALA A 74 -47.03 24.11 -1.54
C ALA A 74 -46.79 24.74 -0.15
N LEU A 75 -47.38 24.18 0.91
CA LEU A 75 -47.08 24.56 2.29
C LEU A 75 -45.68 24.11 2.71
N PHE A 76 -45.24 22.91 2.30
CA PHE A 76 -43.88 22.41 2.58
C PHE A 76 -42.81 23.30 1.92
N VAL A 77 -43.03 23.73 0.67
CA VAL A 77 -42.14 24.68 -0.05
C VAL A 77 -42.19 26.09 0.55
N ARG A 78 -43.30 26.51 1.16
CA ARG A 78 -43.37 27.81 1.87
C ARG A 78 -42.75 27.79 3.26
N PHE A 79 -42.71 26.65 3.94
CA PHE A 79 -42.09 26.51 5.27
C PHE A 79 -40.60 26.13 5.20
N PHE A 80 -40.15 25.51 4.10
CA PHE A 80 -38.74 25.30 3.80
C PHE A 80 -38.28 26.26 2.71
N GLU A 81 -37.80 27.45 3.12
CA GLU A 81 -36.87 28.23 2.28
C GLU A 81 -35.67 27.33 1.96
N VAL A 82 -35.65 26.73 0.77
CA VAL A 82 -34.51 25.95 0.24
C VAL A 82 -33.24 26.83 0.17
N SER A 83 -33.40 28.15 0.16
CA SER A 83 -32.36 29.17 0.30
C SER A 83 -31.73 29.27 1.70
N ARG A 84 -32.26 28.56 2.72
CA ARG A 84 -31.70 28.47 4.08
C ARG A 84 -31.20 27.07 4.46
N LEU A 85 -31.13 26.14 3.50
CA LEU A 85 -30.31 24.96 3.73
C LEU A 85 -28.85 25.44 3.80
N PRO A 86 -28.12 25.23 4.91
CA PRO A 86 -26.70 25.51 4.91
C PRO A 86 -26.10 24.72 3.76
N ASN A 87 -25.31 25.39 2.90
CA ASN A 87 -24.44 24.69 1.97
C ASN A 87 -23.79 23.56 2.76
N PHE A 88 -24.08 22.31 2.41
CA PHE A 88 -23.32 21.16 2.84
C PHE A 88 -21.97 21.20 2.12
N SER A 89 -21.24 22.30 2.28
CA SER A 89 -19.80 22.30 2.18
C SER A 89 -19.35 21.18 3.11
N ARG A 90 -18.71 20.15 2.57
CA ARG A 90 -18.06 19.11 3.37
C ARG A 90 -17.37 19.80 4.54
N PRO A 91 -17.57 19.36 5.80
CA PRO A 91 -16.89 19.97 6.92
C PRO A 91 -15.41 20.02 6.59
N SER A 92 -14.85 21.23 6.51
CA SER A 92 -13.41 21.38 6.45
C SER A 92 -12.91 20.89 7.79
N ILE A 93 -12.54 19.62 7.85
CA ILE A 93 -11.79 19.08 8.97
C ILE A 93 -10.40 19.70 8.83
N SER A 94 -10.31 20.95 9.28
CA SER A 94 -9.07 21.63 9.61
C SER A 94 -8.58 20.95 10.88
N TYR A 95 -7.78 19.90 10.72
CA TYR A 95 -6.89 19.53 11.82
C TYR A 95 -6.01 20.76 12.06
N PRO A 96 -5.80 21.20 13.31
CA PRO A 96 -4.79 22.19 13.60
C PRO A 96 -3.45 21.57 13.20
N TYR A 97 -2.99 21.85 11.98
CA TYR A 97 -1.65 21.55 11.52
C TYR A 97 -0.71 22.47 12.32
N SER A 98 -0.48 22.14 13.59
CA SER A 98 0.92 22.13 14.00
C SER A 98 1.52 21.02 13.14
N VAL A 99 2.03 21.39 11.96
CA VAL A 99 2.98 20.58 11.22
C VAL A 99 4.06 20.29 12.25
N ILE A 100 4.00 19.13 12.93
CA ILE A 100 5.17 18.65 13.63
C ILE A 100 6.14 18.47 12.48
N PRO A 101 7.16 19.33 12.38
CA PRO A 101 8.07 19.22 11.27
C PRO A 101 8.64 17.79 11.39
N MET A 102 8.60 16.97 10.33
CA MET A 102 9.27 15.66 10.33
C MET A 102 10.79 15.79 10.44
N TRP A 103 11.27 17.02 10.64
CA TRP A 103 12.60 17.38 11.01
C TRP A 103 12.88 16.83 12.40
N SER A 104 14.02 16.14 12.53
CA SER A 104 14.66 15.92 13.82
C SER A 104 14.70 17.27 14.54
N THR A 105 13.87 17.43 15.58
CA THR A 105 14.10 18.49 16.56
C THR A 105 15.45 18.19 17.21
N ASP A 106 16.20 19.18 17.69
CA ASP A 106 17.49 18.97 18.38
C ASP A 106 17.43 17.95 19.54
N ARG A 107 16.23 17.53 19.94
CA ARG A 107 15.93 16.53 20.97
C ARG A 107 15.75 15.09 20.47
N GLU A 108 15.47 14.88 19.18
CA GLU A 108 15.22 13.54 18.63
C GLU A 108 16.41 13.10 17.78
N ALA A 109 17.19 12.14 18.27
CA ALA A 109 18.37 11.67 17.57
C ALA A 109 17.97 11.17 16.17
N ALA A 110 18.72 11.57 15.14
CA ALA A 110 18.48 11.15 13.75
C ALA A 110 18.34 9.62 13.61
N ALA A 111 18.95 8.85 14.52
CA ALA A 111 18.96 7.39 14.57
C ALA A 111 17.70 6.70 15.14
N VAL A 112 16.70 7.42 15.68
CA VAL A 112 15.47 6.79 16.19
C VAL A 112 14.64 6.23 15.03
N PRO A 113 14.17 4.96 15.07
CA PRO A 113 13.32 4.39 14.03
C PRO A 113 12.09 5.26 13.77
N VAL A 114 11.67 5.39 12.51
CA VAL A 114 10.57 6.29 12.12
C VAL A 114 9.22 5.88 12.75
N LEU A 115 9.08 4.61 13.12
CA LEU A 115 7.94 4.08 13.87
C LEU A 115 8.19 3.99 15.39
N GLY A 116 9.32 4.49 15.90
CA GLY A 116 9.70 4.47 17.32
C GLY A 116 10.41 3.19 17.76
N GLU A 117 10.93 3.18 18.98
CA GLU A 117 11.74 2.07 19.51
C GLU A 117 10.91 0.98 20.21
N SER A 118 9.71 1.30 20.67
CA SER A 118 8.85 0.33 21.36
C SER A 118 8.00 -0.47 20.39
N SER A 119 7.93 -1.78 20.58
CA SER A 119 6.89 -2.61 19.98
C SER A 119 5.51 -2.10 20.42
N PHE A 120 4.56 -1.95 19.50
CA PHE A 120 3.18 -1.57 19.84
C PHE A 120 2.40 -2.76 20.42
N ASP A 121 1.39 -2.45 21.24
CA ASP A 121 0.59 -3.37 22.06
C ASP A 121 -0.11 -4.54 21.32
N TYR A 122 -0.08 -4.56 19.98
CA TYR A 122 -0.67 -5.62 19.15
C TYR A 122 0.35 -6.52 18.42
N GLY A 123 1.65 -6.37 18.69
CA GLY A 123 2.68 -7.31 18.22
C GLY A 123 2.98 -7.30 16.72
N MET A 124 2.51 -6.30 15.96
CA MET A 124 2.69 -6.21 14.50
C MET A 124 3.88 -5.34 14.07
N TYR A 125 4.49 -4.61 15.00
CA TYR A 125 5.65 -3.75 14.73
C TYR A 125 6.90 -4.29 15.42
N PHE A 126 7.96 -4.42 14.63
CA PHE A 126 9.20 -5.05 14.99
C PHE A 126 10.36 -4.06 14.70
N PRO A 127 10.80 -3.29 15.71
CA PRO A 127 11.85 -2.29 15.53
C PRO A 127 13.21 -2.95 15.24
N PRO A 128 14.18 -2.21 14.70
CA PRO A 128 15.57 -2.66 14.59
C PRO A 128 16.12 -3.12 15.94
N GLN A 129 17.07 -4.05 15.92
CA GLN A 129 17.66 -4.58 17.15
C GLN A 129 19.19 -4.53 17.11
N GLY A 130 19.78 -3.88 18.11
CA GLY A 130 21.23 -3.65 18.18
C GLY A 130 21.61 -2.27 17.66
N ASN A 131 22.92 -1.99 17.66
CA ASN A 131 23.45 -0.66 17.30
C ASN A 131 24.58 -0.71 16.25
N ASN A 132 25.01 -1.92 15.87
CA ASN A 132 26.15 -2.16 14.97
C ASN A 132 25.66 -2.85 13.70
N TYR A 133 25.04 -2.08 12.81
CA TYR A 133 24.48 -2.58 11.56
C TYR A 133 25.54 -2.64 10.46
N PHE A 134 25.40 -3.61 9.57
CA PHE A 134 26.30 -3.86 8.45
C PHE A 134 25.50 -4.09 7.16
N PRO A 135 26.12 -3.99 5.97
CA PRO A 135 27.45 -3.45 5.70
C PRO A 135 27.49 -1.92 5.92
N LEU A 136 28.63 -1.31 6.24
CA LEU A 136 28.69 0.15 6.46
C LEU A 136 28.43 0.92 5.16
N VAL A 137 27.72 2.05 5.23
CA VAL A 137 27.49 2.89 4.06
C VAL A 137 28.81 3.52 3.62
N ALA A 138 29.04 3.65 2.31
CA ALA A 138 30.24 4.33 1.81
C ALA A 138 30.24 5.79 2.30
N PRO A 139 31.39 6.38 2.71
CA PRO A 139 31.42 7.73 3.28
C PRO A 139 30.80 8.82 2.38
N TYR A 140 30.92 8.67 1.06
CA TYR A 140 30.33 9.59 0.08
C TYR A 140 28.79 9.43 -0.08
N ASN A 141 28.21 8.36 0.45
CA ASN A 141 26.76 8.10 0.50
C ASN A 141 26.16 8.31 1.89
N GLU A 142 26.95 8.71 2.89
CA GLU A 142 26.39 8.93 4.22
C GLU A 142 25.30 10.01 4.18
N PRO A 143 24.13 9.75 4.79
CA PRO A 143 23.05 10.73 4.82
C PRO A 143 23.48 11.97 5.62
N PRO A 144 23.02 13.18 5.26
CA PRO A 144 23.27 14.38 6.04
C PRO A 144 22.82 14.21 7.49
N ARG A 145 23.63 14.66 8.46
CA ARG A 145 23.32 14.52 9.90
C ARG A 145 22.01 15.21 10.29
N HIS A 146 21.75 16.38 9.72
CA HIS A 146 20.52 17.14 9.92
C HIS A 146 19.67 17.00 8.65
N ARG A 147 18.57 16.29 8.77
CA ARG A 147 17.67 15.96 7.67
C ARG A 147 16.25 15.75 8.19
N PRO A 148 15.22 15.94 7.34
CA PRO A 148 13.90 15.43 7.66
C PRO A 148 13.91 13.90 7.63
N LYS A 149 12.98 13.30 8.39
CA LYS A 149 12.67 11.88 8.27
C LYS A 149 12.07 11.59 6.90
N THR A 150 12.48 10.47 6.31
CA THR A 150 12.04 10.02 4.99
C THR A 150 11.48 8.59 5.10
N PRO A 151 10.30 8.41 5.74
CA PRO A 151 9.73 7.08 5.92
C PRO A 151 9.56 6.38 4.57
N LEU A 152 10.22 5.24 4.40
CA LEU A 152 10.19 4.43 3.19
C LEU A 152 9.56 3.09 3.50
N PHE A 153 8.37 2.86 2.94
CA PHE A 153 7.74 1.55 2.96
C PHE A 153 8.19 0.70 1.78
N ILE A 154 8.65 -0.52 2.05
CA ILE A 154 8.96 -1.52 1.02
C ILE A 154 8.07 -2.72 1.32
N ALA A 155 7.05 -2.94 0.48
CA ALA A 155 6.09 -3.99 0.73
C ALA A 155 6.62 -5.36 0.31
N PHE A 156 6.63 -6.29 1.24
CA PHE A 156 7.01 -7.67 1.02
C PHE A 156 5.78 -8.56 0.89
N THR A 157 5.79 -9.46 -0.09
CA THR A 157 4.82 -10.57 -0.13
C THR A 157 5.54 -11.89 -0.32
N ARG A 158 6.55 -11.94 -1.19
CA ARG A 158 7.32 -13.14 -1.49
C ARG A 158 8.69 -12.81 -2.05
N ASN A 159 9.62 -13.76 -1.98
CA ASN A 159 11.01 -13.64 -2.45
C ASN A 159 11.90 -12.76 -1.56
N ASN A 160 12.34 -13.35 -0.44
CA ASN A 160 13.24 -12.72 0.53
C ASN A 160 14.54 -12.17 -0.08
N ALA A 161 15.11 -12.90 -1.05
CA ALA A 161 16.37 -12.51 -1.70
C ALA A 161 16.20 -11.21 -2.51
N MET A 162 15.06 -11.07 -3.20
CA MET A 162 14.73 -9.86 -3.95
C MET A 162 14.56 -8.66 -3.01
N LEU A 163 13.80 -8.83 -1.92
CA LEU A 163 13.67 -7.78 -0.90
C LEU A 163 15.02 -7.39 -0.31
N ARG A 164 15.88 -8.37 -0.01
CA ARG A 164 17.23 -8.15 0.52
C ARG A 164 18.04 -7.26 -0.42
N GLN A 165 18.04 -7.53 -1.72
CA GLN A 165 18.71 -6.68 -2.70
C GLN A 165 18.17 -5.24 -2.68
N THR A 166 16.85 -5.08 -2.72
CA THR A 166 16.21 -3.75 -2.72
C THR A 166 16.57 -2.94 -1.47
N VAL A 167 16.47 -3.55 -0.29
CA VAL A 167 16.83 -2.90 0.99
C VAL A 167 18.31 -2.52 1.00
N LEU A 168 19.19 -3.41 0.55
CA LEU A 168 20.63 -3.12 0.46
C LEU A 168 20.94 -2.00 -0.54
N GLY A 169 20.23 -1.93 -1.68
CA GLY A 169 20.36 -0.85 -2.65
C GLY A 169 20.00 0.51 -2.07
N TYR A 170 18.89 0.60 -1.33
CA TYR A 170 18.52 1.82 -0.60
C TYR A 170 19.57 2.24 0.42
N ILE A 171 20.01 1.31 1.27
CA ILE A 171 21.01 1.57 2.30
C ILE A 171 22.35 2.01 1.66
N ALA A 172 22.82 1.30 0.63
CA ALA A 172 24.06 1.61 -0.06
C ALA A 172 24.03 2.99 -0.72
N SER A 173 22.85 3.41 -1.20
CA SER A 173 22.62 4.71 -1.84
C SER A 173 22.33 5.84 -0.83
N GLY A 174 22.50 5.57 0.47
CA GLY A 174 22.44 6.56 1.54
C GLY A 174 21.10 6.66 2.25
N TRP A 175 20.11 5.84 1.91
CA TRP A 175 18.84 5.86 2.63
C TRP A 175 19.04 5.40 4.08
N PRO A 176 18.64 6.21 5.07
CA PRO A 176 18.84 5.90 6.48
C PRO A 176 18.04 4.68 6.92
N ARG A 177 18.70 3.72 7.58
CA ARG A 177 18.12 2.42 7.95
C ARG A 177 16.90 2.56 8.85
N GLU A 178 16.98 3.51 9.78
CA GLU A 178 15.95 3.83 10.74
C GLU A 178 14.66 4.39 10.09
N ASP A 179 14.75 4.85 8.84
CA ASP A 179 13.61 5.34 8.08
C ASP A 179 13.03 4.29 7.13
N ILE A 180 13.67 3.13 6.97
CA ILE A 180 13.20 2.02 6.13
C ILE A 180 12.31 1.09 6.97
N VAL A 181 11.10 0.85 6.45
CA VAL A 181 10.12 -0.06 7.04
C VAL A 181 9.72 -1.08 5.98
N ILE A 182 10.07 -2.34 6.21
CA ILE A 182 9.53 -3.45 5.44
C ILE A 182 8.10 -3.68 5.89
N VAL A 183 7.15 -3.65 4.95
CA VAL A 183 5.76 -4.03 5.24
C VAL A 183 5.61 -5.51 4.95
N ASP A 184 5.61 -6.37 5.97
CA ASP A 184 5.36 -7.81 5.80
C ASP A 184 3.89 -8.03 5.48
N ASN A 185 3.59 -8.14 4.18
CA ASN A 185 2.30 -8.49 3.62
C ASN A 185 2.31 -9.93 3.06
N SER A 186 3.13 -10.81 3.63
CA SER A 186 3.16 -12.24 3.25
C SER A 186 1.85 -12.96 3.55
N GLY A 187 1.07 -12.44 4.51
CA GLY A 187 -0.17 -13.08 4.96
C GLY A 187 0.05 -14.39 5.70
N THR A 188 1.24 -14.59 6.28
CA THR A 188 1.65 -15.83 6.97
C THR A 188 1.41 -15.81 8.48
N ALA A 189 0.50 -14.93 8.93
CA ALA A 189 0.24 -14.67 10.35
C ALA A 189 1.56 -14.42 11.10
N ASP A 190 1.83 -15.14 12.20
CA ASP A 190 3.03 -14.99 13.01
C ASP A 190 4.20 -15.90 12.59
N ALA A 191 4.07 -16.67 11.50
CA ALA A 191 5.02 -17.71 11.11
C ALA A 191 6.42 -17.17 10.82
N ASN A 192 6.56 -16.02 10.16
CA ASN A 192 7.86 -15.39 9.91
C ASN A 192 8.56 -14.96 11.21
N ASN A 193 7.84 -14.27 12.09
CA ASN A 193 8.38 -13.82 13.39
C ASN A 193 8.78 -15.01 14.28
N LEU A 194 8.05 -16.13 14.21
CA LEU A 194 8.34 -17.36 14.93
C LEU A 194 9.32 -18.30 14.18
N LYS A 195 9.80 -17.92 13.00
CA LYS A 195 10.73 -18.70 12.17
C LYS A 195 10.22 -20.10 11.83
N LEU A 196 8.94 -20.20 11.50
CA LEU A 196 8.27 -21.46 11.18
C LEU A 196 8.32 -21.81 9.69
N LEU A 197 8.77 -20.87 8.84
CA LEU A 197 8.87 -21.06 7.40
C LEU A 197 10.32 -21.34 6.99
N SER A 198 10.52 -22.24 6.03
CA SER A 198 11.85 -22.52 5.48
C SER A 198 12.32 -21.41 4.52
N ASP A 199 13.63 -21.27 4.31
CA ASP A 199 14.20 -20.34 3.32
C ASP A 199 13.73 -20.61 1.89
N SER A 200 13.28 -21.84 1.62
CA SER A 200 12.74 -22.24 0.32
C SER A 200 11.27 -21.83 0.12
N ASN A 201 10.58 -21.46 1.21
CA ASN A 201 9.21 -20.96 1.18
C ASN A 201 9.19 -19.56 0.56
N PRO A 202 8.40 -19.33 -0.50
CA PRO A 202 8.33 -18.02 -1.14
C PRO A 202 7.91 -16.90 -0.20
N PHE A 203 7.12 -17.19 0.83
CA PHE A 203 6.57 -16.22 1.78
C PHE A 203 7.44 -16.03 3.03
N SER A 204 8.57 -16.73 3.12
CA SER A 204 9.53 -16.57 4.21
C SER A 204 10.18 -15.19 4.16
N LEU A 205 10.20 -14.49 5.29
CA LEU A 205 10.89 -13.23 5.50
C LEU A 205 11.89 -13.39 6.65
N ASP A 206 13.16 -13.08 6.41
CA ASP A 206 14.19 -13.20 7.44
C ASP A 206 14.19 -11.98 8.39
N TYR A 207 13.35 -12.05 9.42
CA TYR A 207 13.20 -10.99 10.42
C TYR A 207 14.53 -10.66 11.11
N ASP A 208 15.36 -11.67 11.37
CA ASP A 208 16.61 -11.47 12.09
C ASP A 208 17.63 -10.73 11.22
N LEU A 209 17.77 -11.15 9.96
CA LEU A 209 18.67 -10.48 9.02
C LEU A 209 18.33 -9.00 8.90
N PHE A 210 17.07 -8.67 8.64
CA PHE A 210 16.67 -7.28 8.45
C PHE A 210 16.81 -6.44 9.72
N ARG A 211 16.45 -6.99 10.88
CA ARG A 211 16.43 -6.21 12.13
C ARG A 211 17.79 -6.13 12.82
N TYR A 212 18.52 -7.24 12.89
CA TYR A 212 19.82 -7.30 13.60
C TYR A 212 20.99 -6.90 12.71
N ARG A 213 21.01 -7.33 11.45
CA ARG A 213 22.13 -7.03 10.55
C ARG A 213 21.91 -5.71 9.82
N TYR A 214 20.73 -5.52 9.23
CA TYR A 214 20.47 -4.35 8.37
C TYR A 214 19.87 -3.16 9.11
N GLY A 215 19.38 -3.34 10.33
CA GLY A 215 18.88 -2.25 11.15
C GLY A 215 17.62 -1.59 10.62
N VAL A 216 16.81 -2.32 9.86
CA VAL A 216 15.54 -1.82 9.33
C VAL A 216 14.36 -2.36 10.14
N SER A 217 13.26 -1.61 10.13
CA SER A 217 12.05 -2.00 10.85
C SER A 217 11.20 -2.94 10.01
N ILE A 218 10.39 -3.78 10.67
CA ILE A 218 9.33 -4.56 10.01
C ILE A 218 7.98 -4.18 10.61
N LEU A 219 7.01 -3.90 9.74
CA LEU A 219 5.61 -3.67 10.08
C LEU A 219 4.77 -4.74 9.37
N GLN A 220 4.22 -5.66 10.12
CA GLN A 220 3.44 -6.76 9.59
C GLN A 220 1.98 -6.35 9.39
N THR A 221 1.36 -6.79 8.29
CA THR A 221 -0.09 -6.68 8.08
C THR A 221 -0.82 -7.80 8.82
N SER A 222 -2.04 -7.54 9.29
CA SER A 222 -2.81 -8.56 10.04
C SER A 222 -3.22 -9.76 9.19
N VAL A 223 -3.35 -9.56 7.88
CA VAL A 223 -3.71 -10.56 6.87
C VAL A 223 -3.05 -10.17 5.54
N LEU A 224 -3.11 -11.07 4.55
CA LEU A 224 -2.74 -10.73 3.18
C LEU A 224 -3.66 -9.64 2.63
N LEU A 225 -3.08 -8.49 2.31
CA LEU A 225 -3.77 -7.38 1.66
C LEU A 225 -3.51 -7.40 0.15
N ASN A 226 -4.53 -7.08 -0.64
CA ASN A 226 -4.32 -6.75 -2.05
C ASN A 226 -3.59 -5.40 -2.21
N PHE A 227 -3.21 -5.03 -3.43
CA PHE A 227 -2.40 -3.83 -3.65
C PHE A 227 -3.13 -2.56 -3.19
N ALA A 228 -4.40 -2.37 -3.57
CA ALA A 228 -5.18 -1.20 -3.14
C ALA A 228 -5.35 -1.12 -1.60
N GLN A 229 -5.59 -2.25 -0.96
CA GLN A 229 -5.67 -2.35 0.51
C GLN A 229 -4.33 -2.03 1.18
N LEU A 230 -3.23 -2.54 0.62
CA LEU A 230 -1.88 -2.30 1.11
C LEU A 230 -1.47 -0.83 0.97
N GLN A 231 -1.80 -0.18 -0.14
CA GLN A 231 -1.59 1.26 -0.32
C GLN A 231 -2.39 2.08 0.71
N ASN A 232 -3.65 1.72 0.93
CA ASN A 232 -4.47 2.33 1.99
C ASN A 232 -3.91 2.07 3.40
N PHE A 233 -3.33 0.90 3.64
CA PHE A 233 -2.66 0.57 4.90
C PHE A 233 -1.46 1.50 5.14
N MET A 234 -0.55 1.64 4.18
CA MET A 234 0.61 2.56 4.28
C MET A 234 0.15 4.01 4.48
N LEU A 235 -0.85 4.46 3.72
CA LEU A 235 -1.46 5.77 3.89
C LEU A 235 -2.04 5.95 5.30
N ARG A 236 -2.77 4.96 5.82
CA ARG A 236 -3.36 4.99 7.16
C ARG A 236 -2.30 5.04 8.27
N VAL A 237 -1.15 4.39 8.08
CA VAL A 237 0.01 4.48 8.99
C VAL A 237 0.56 5.91 8.99
N ALA A 238 0.81 6.49 7.81
CA ALA A 238 1.27 7.87 7.68
C ALA A 238 0.28 8.86 8.35
N MET A 239 -1.03 8.65 8.15
CA MET A 239 -2.06 9.45 8.83
C MET A 239 -2.02 9.30 10.35
N ALA A 240 -1.81 8.09 10.88
CA ALA A 240 -1.73 7.83 12.32
C ALA A 240 -0.53 8.55 12.97
N ARG A 241 0.53 8.71 12.19
CA ARG A 241 1.78 9.36 12.59
C ARG A 241 1.82 10.85 12.26
N HIS A 242 0.74 11.38 11.69
CA HIS A 242 0.66 12.77 11.21
C HIS A 242 1.78 13.13 10.23
N TRP A 243 2.25 12.17 9.43
CA TRP A 243 3.25 12.44 8.40
C TRP A 243 2.59 13.20 7.23
N PRO A 244 3.15 14.33 6.79
CA PRO A 244 2.67 15.03 5.58
C PRO A 244 2.93 14.24 4.29
N TYR A 245 3.93 13.38 4.31
CA TYR A 245 4.32 12.55 3.18
C TYR A 245 4.92 11.22 3.64
N TYR A 246 5.02 10.28 2.72
CA TYR A 246 5.83 9.08 2.87
C TYR A 246 6.35 8.63 1.50
N PHE A 247 7.34 7.77 1.50
CA PHE A 247 7.81 7.08 0.32
C PHE A 247 7.34 5.64 0.34
N TRP A 248 7.02 5.09 -0.83
CA TRP A 248 6.89 3.65 -1.01
C TRP A 248 7.71 3.19 -2.22
N SER A 249 8.15 1.95 -2.17
CA SER A 249 8.96 1.34 -3.22
C SER A 249 8.51 -0.08 -3.53
N HIS A 250 8.70 -0.46 -4.79
CA HIS A 250 8.62 -1.85 -5.23
C HIS A 250 9.72 -2.66 -4.56
N MET A 251 9.45 -3.95 -4.27
CA MET A 251 10.44 -4.80 -3.62
C MET A 251 11.43 -5.46 -4.58
N ASP A 252 11.24 -5.30 -5.89
CA ASP A 252 12.01 -5.87 -6.99
C ASP A 252 12.79 -4.81 -7.78
N VAL A 253 13.52 -3.95 -7.07
CA VAL A 253 14.32 -2.87 -7.67
C VAL A 253 15.80 -2.95 -7.31
N GLY A 254 16.65 -2.56 -8.25
CA GLY A 254 18.07 -2.25 -8.01
C GLY A 254 18.27 -0.74 -7.97
N ILE A 255 18.99 -0.21 -6.97
CA ILE A 255 19.13 1.25 -6.77
C ILE A 255 20.60 1.61 -6.64
N LEU A 256 21.03 2.62 -7.40
CA LEU A 256 22.34 3.23 -7.29
C LEU A 256 22.25 4.75 -7.48
N SER A 257 23.16 5.49 -6.84
CA SER A 257 23.41 6.89 -7.16
C SER A 257 23.91 7.06 -8.61
N HIS A 258 23.78 8.25 -9.18
CA HIS A 258 24.51 8.63 -10.40
C HIS A 258 25.98 8.91 -10.07
N GLU A 259 26.73 7.87 -9.71
CA GLU A 259 28.13 8.02 -9.30
C GLU A 259 29.04 8.51 -10.43
N GLU A 260 28.61 8.39 -11.69
CA GLU A 260 29.30 8.92 -12.85
C GLU A 260 29.25 10.46 -12.99
N GLU A 261 28.36 11.14 -12.28
CA GLU A 261 28.18 12.59 -12.41
C GLU A 261 29.26 13.38 -11.63
N THR A 262 29.68 14.52 -12.20
CA THR A 262 30.62 15.45 -11.56
C THR A 262 30.05 16.88 -11.61
N PRO A 263 29.81 17.56 -10.47
CA PRO A 263 30.07 17.08 -9.10
C PRO A 263 29.15 15.91 -8.70
N TYR A 264 29.68 15.02 -7.86
CA TYR A 264 28.94 13.88 -7.33
C TYR A 264 27.88 14.35 -6.33
N THR A 265 26.71 13.70 -6.34
CA THR A 265 25.64 13.87 -5.35
C THR A 265 24.92 12.55 -5.18
N SER A 266 24.81 12.08 -3.94
CA SER A 266 24.19 10.78 -3.64
C SER A 266 22.72 10.73 -4.03
N PHE A 267 22.21 9.51 -4.24
CA PHE A 267 20.79 9.27 -4.47
C PHE A 267 19.94 9.90 -3.39
N TYR A 268 20.29 9.66 -2.12
CA TYR A 268 19.52 10.14 -0.99
C TYR A 268 19.51 11.67 -0.90
N GLU A 269 20.62 12.33 -1.17
CA GLU A 269 20.67 13.80 -1.18
C GLU A 269 19.80 14.39 -2.31
N ARG A 270 19.74 13.75 -3.48
CA ARG A 270 18.81 14.15 -4.55
C ARG A 270 17.35 13.94 -4.15
N VAL A 271 17.03 12.85 -3.45
CA VAL A 271 15.69 12.63 -2.88
C VAL A 271 15.33 13.75 -1.90
N LEU A 272 16.26 14.18 -1.03
CA LEU A 272 16.05 15.29 -0.11
C LEU A 272 15.80 16.62 -0.83
N ASN A 273 16.49 16.88 -1.94
CA ASN A 273 16.26 18.06 -2.76
C ASN A 273 14.85 18.07 -3.35
N VAL A 274 14.42 16.96 -3.97
CA VAL A 274 13.05 16.82 -4.49
C VAL A 274 12.01 17.00 -3.38
N LEU A 275 12.26 16.42 -2.20
CA LEU A 275 11.37 16.54 -1.06
C LEU A 275 11.26 17.99 -0.58
N ASN A 276 12.38 18.70 -0.48
CA ASN A 276 12.42 20.10 -0.06
C ASN A 276 11.65 21.00 -1.04
N GLU A 277 11.80 20.78 -2.35
CA GLU A 277 11.05 21.48 -3.40
C GLU A 277 9.55 21.17 -3.34
N ALA A 278 9.18 19.90 -3.14
CA ALA A 278 7.80 19.45 -3.03
C ALA A 278 7.11 20.06 -1.79
N GLU A 279 7.79 20.07 -0.63
CA GLU A 279 7.28 20.67 0.60
C GLU A 279 7.17 22.20 0.47
N SER A 280 8.18 22.87 -0.09
CA SER A 280 8.14 24.31 -0.34
C SER A 280 6.98 24.70 -1.26
N SER A 281 6.73 23.91 -2.31
CA SER A 281 5.63 24.13 -3.24
C SER A 281 4.26 23.89 -2.60
N ARG A 282 4.15 22.88 -1.73
CA ARG A 282 2.94 22.58 -0.94
C ARG A 282 2.61 23.71 0.03
N LEU A 283 3.59 24.17 0.81
CA LEU A 283 3.43 25.21 1.83
C LEU A 283 3.12 26.58 1.23
N SER A 284 3.68 26.90 0.06
CA SER A 284 3.40 28.15 -0.64
C SER A 284 2.08 28.13 -1.42
N GLY A 285 1.42 26.97 -1.52
CA GLY A 285 0.22 26.78 -2.34
C GLY A 285 0.47 26.90 -3.85
N ARG A 286 1.74 26.86 -4.28
CA ARG A 286 2.14 27.05 -5.69
C ARG A 286 1.86 25.83 -6.57
N SER A 287 1.96 24.64 -6.02
CA SER A 287 1.60 23.39 -6.72
C SER A 287 0.75 22.52 -5.83
N LYS A 288 -0.24 21.90 -6.46
CA LYS A 288 -1.15 20.95 -5.84
C LYS A 288 -0.69 19.55 -6.23
N TRP A 289 0.53 19.16 -5.86
CA TRP A 289 1.05 17.84 -6.21
C TRP A 289 0.47 16.75 -5.30
N ALA A 290 0.31 15.55 -5.86
CA ALA A 290 -0.11 14.37 -5.12
C ALA A 290 0.96 13.29 -5.05
N VAL A 291 1.73 13.16 -6.13
CA VAL A 291 2.69 12.08 -6.30
C VAL A 291 3.93 12.58 -7.04
N LYS A 292 5.12 12.15 -6.62
CA LYS A 292 6.36 12.25 -7.41
C LYS A 292 6.90 10.85 -7.68
N PHE A 293 7.06 10.52 -8.95
CA PHE A 293 7.55 9.23 -9.44
C PHE A 293 9.04 9.30 -9.75
N PHE A 294 9.85 8.52 -9.04
CA PHE A 294 11.28 8.34 -9.29
C PHE A 294 11.45 7.14 -10.20
N ASN A 295 11.56 7.41 -11.50
CA ASN A 295 11.59 6.42 -12.58
C ASN A 295 10.40 5.44 -12.52
N PHE A 296 9.28 5.80 -13.15
CA PHE A 296 7.98 5.12 -12.94
C PHE A 296 7.60 5.11 -11.44
N ASP A 297 6.69 4.22 -11.04
CA ASP A 297 6.22 4.05 -9.68
C ASP A 297 7.17 3.20 -8.82
N TYR A 298 8.37 2.87 -9.33
CA TYR A 298 9.36 2.04 -8.64
C TYR A 298 9.76 2.62 -7.27
N LEU A 299 9.94 3.93 -7.19
CA LEU A 299 9.98 4.69 -5.95
C LEU A 299 9.04 5.88 -6.08
N THR A 300 8.21 6.10 -5.07
CA THR A 300 7.16 7.09 -5.14
C THR A 300 7.09 7.91 -3.86
N LEU A 301 7.11 9.25 -3.98
CA LEU A 301 6.79 10.17 -2.90
C LEU A 301 5.29 10.51 -2.93
N VAL A 302 4.63 10.36 -1.80
CA VAL A 302 3.17 10.48 -1.66
C VAL A 302 2.81 11.66 -0.75
N ASN A 303 1.97 12.59 -1.23
CA ASN A 303 1.38 13.67 -0.43
C ASN A 303 0.13 13.19 0.31
N VAL A 304 0.20 13.01 1.63
CA VAL A 304 -0.90 12.44 2.42
C VAL A 304 -2.19 13.26 2.31
N ASP A 305 -2.09 14.58 2.18
CA ASP A 305 -3.26 15.46 2.11
C ASP A 305 -4.01 15.33 0.78
N ALA A 306 -3.28 15.14 -0.33
CA ALA A 306 -3.88 14.86 -1.62
C ALA A 306 -4.66 13.55 -1.59
N TRP A 307 -4.06 12.51 -1.02
CA TRP A 307 -4.67 11.18 -0.93
C TRP A 307 -5.85 11.12 0.05
N ARG A 308 -5.81 11.91 1.13
CA ARG A 308 -6.98 12.15 1.98
C ARG A 308 -8.13 12.77 1.20
N HIS A 309 -7.83 13.76 0.36
CA HIS A 309 -8.85 14.48 -0.39
C HIS A 309 -9.57 13.59 -1.41
N ILE A 310 -8.85 12.71 -2.11
CA ILE A 310 -9.48 11.80 -3.08
C ILE A 310 -10.20 10.61 -2.45
N GLY A 311 -9.93 10.32 -1.16
CA GLY A 311 -10.49 9.17 -0.44
C GLY A 311 -9.66 7.88 -0.52
N GLY A 312 -8.35 7.97 -0.82
CA GLY A 312 -7.47 6.80 -0.92
C GLY A 312 -7.70 5.95 -2.18
N TRP A 313 -7.28 4.70 -2.13
CA TRP A 313 -7.42 3.69 -3.18
C TRP A 313 -8.75 2.95 -3.08
N ASP A 314 -9.37 2.60 -4.20
CA ASP A 314 -10.58 1.79 -4.20
C ASP A 314 -10.23 0.30 -4.00
N VAL A 315 -10.61 -0.25 -2.85
CA VAL A 315 -10.27 -1.63 -2.48
C VAL A 315 -11.02 -2.69 -3.28
N PHE A 316 -12.11 -2.32 -3.98
CA PHE A 316 -12.81 -3.21 -4.91
C PHE A 316 -12.09 -3.32 -6.26
N ILE A 317 -11.10 -2.47 -6.52
CA ILE A 317 -10.20 -2.56 -7.66
C ILE A 317 -8.83 -2.96 -7.10
N PRO A 318 -8.54 -4.26 -6.95
CA PRO A 318 -7.46 -4.76 -6.10
C PRO A 318 -6.05 -4.60 -6.67
N TYR A 319 -5.87 -4.65 -8.01
CA TYR A 319 -4.57 -4.67 -8.69
C TYR A 319 -4.63 -3.97 -10.06
N TYR A 320 -3.51 -3.42 -10.53
CA TYR A 320 -3.27 -2.83 -11.87
C TYR A 320 -4.19 -1.68 -12.30
N THR A 321 -5.48 -1.92 -12.53
CA THR A 321 -6.43 -0.86 -12.91
C THR A 321 -6.74 0.09 -11.75
N THR A 322 -6.34 -0.27 -10.54
CA THR A 322 -6.45 0.56 -9.34
C THR A 322 -5.58 1.82 -9.42
N ASP A 323 -4.43 1.74 -10.09
CA ASP A 323 -3.58 2.90 -10.40
C ASP A 323 -4.32 3.88 -11.29
N CYS A 324 -5.00 3.34 -12.31
CA CYS A 324 -5.77 4.12 -13.27
C CYS A 324 -6.95 4.84 -12.60
N ASP A 325 -7.64 4.16 -11.68
CA ASP A 325 -8.68 4.76 -10.85
C ASP A 325 -8.14 5.88 -9.95
N ALA A 326 -7.13 5.59 -9.15
CA ALA A 326 -6.64 6.51 -8.13
C ALA A 326 -5.95 7.74 -8.75
N TYR A 327 -5.07 7.53 -9.72
CA TYR A 327 -4.38 8.62 -10.41
C TYR A 327 -5.32 9.43 -11.32
N GLY A 328 -6.32 8.80 -11.93
CA GLY A 328 -7.35 9.51 -12.68
C GLY A 328 -8.17 10.44 -11.77
N ARG A 329 -8.61 9.98 -10.60
CA ARG A 329 -9.29 10.82 -9.59
C ARG A 329 -8.41 11.97 -9.11
N LEU A 330 -7.11 11.76 -8.94
CA LEU A 330 -6.17 12.83 -8.60
C LEU A 330 -6.13 13.92 -9.68
N ARG A 331 -5.98 13.53 -10.96
CA ARG A 331 -5.96 14.48 -12.08
C ARG A 331 -7.30 15.22 -12.23
N MET A 332 -8.43 14.53 -12.09
CA MET A 332 -9.77 15.15 -12.11
C MET A 332 -9.93 16.22 -11.02
N LEU A 333 -9.29 16.03 -9.87
CA LEU A 333 -9.28 16.99 -8.76
C LEU A 333 -8.16 18.05 -8.88
N GLY A 334 -7.47 18.10 -10.02
CA GLY A 334 -6.43 19.08 -10.34
C GLY A 334 -5.14 18.87 -9.57
N TYR A 335 -4.80 17.63 -9.20
CA TYR A 335 -3.50 17.31 -8.60
C TYR A 335 -2.45 16.96 -9.64
N ASP A 336 -1.23 17.46 -9.43
CA ASP A 336 -0.06 17.12 -10.25
C ASP A 336 0.48 15.73 -9.87
N ILE A 337 0.88 14.96 -10.90
CA ILE A 337 1.60 13.69 -10.78
C ILE A 337 2.86 13.84 -11.59
N ASP A 338 3.98 14.10 -10.91
CA ASP A 338 5.22 14.49 -11.57
C ASP A 338 6.21 13.34 -11.67
N ARG A 339 7.06 13.40 -12.69
CA ARG A 339 8.24 12.53 -12.82
C ARG A 339 9.47 13.28 -12.35
N VAL A 340 10.26 12.64 -11.51
CA VAL A 340 11.48 13.18 -10.91
C VAL A 340 12.60 12.14 -10.99
N GLY A 341 13.84 12.57 -10.78
CA GLY A 341 15.01 11.69 -10.81
C GLY A 341 15.88 11.89 -9.57
N ALA A 342 16.42 10.79 -9.05
CA ALA A 342 17.40 10.81 -7.96
C ALA A 342 18.60 9.88 -8.20
N GLY A 343 18.51 8.98 -9.17
CA GLY A 343 19.60 8.12 -9.55
C GLY A 343 19.11 7.01 -10.48
N HIS A 344 19.86 5.93 -10.54
CA HIS A 344 19.48 4.75 -11.29
C HIS A 344 18.57 3.86 -10.45
N ILE A 345 17.38 3.56 -10.99
CA ILE A 345 16.44 2.61 -10.40
C ILE A 345 16.05 1.62 -11.50
N TRP A 346 16.45 0.37 -11.32
CA TRP A 346 16.15 -0.71 -12.26
C TRP A 346 15.02 -1.58 -11.74
N ASP A 347 14.08 -1.91 -12.61
CA ASP A 347 13.04 -2.92 -12.37
C ASP A 347 13.59 -4.30 -12.72
N VAL A 348 13.91 -5.11 -11.72
CA VAL A 348 14.71 -6.32 -11.89
C VAL A 348 13.88 -7.60 -11.72
N ALA A 349 14.25 -8.66 -12.43
CA ALA A 349 13.63 -9.98 -12.30
C ALA A 349 14.56 -11.02 -11.67
N ASN A 350 15.76 -10.61 -11.25
CA ASN A 350 16.70 -11.47 -10.54
C ASN A 350 17.55 -10.66 -9.56
N VAL A 351 18.24 -11.38 -8.68
CA VAL A 351 19.18 -10.82 -7.73
C VAL A 351 20.61 -10.93 -8.26
N VAL A 352 21.45 -9.95 -7.93
CA VAL A 352 22.90 -10.03 -8.11
C VAL A 352 23.48 -11.02 -7.12
N GLU A 353 24.57 -11.67 -7.50
CA GLU A 353 25.31 -12.54 -6.59
C GLU A 353 25.96 -11.71 -5.48
N ASP A 354 25.78 -12.14 -4.23
CA ASP A 354 26.29 -11.47 -3.03
C ASP A 354 26.02 -9.96 -3.00
N PRO A 355 24.76 -9.50 -2.82
CA PRO A 355 24.42 -8.09 -2.88
C PRO A 355 25.20 -7.23 -1.87
N GLU A 356 25.57 -7.75 -0.69
CA GLU A 356 26.44 -7.01 0.23
C GLU A 356 27.80 -6.68 -0.37
N VAL A 357 28.36 -7.60 -1.18
CA VAL A 357 29.66 -7.46 -1.82
C VAL A 357 29.59 -6.45 -2.96
N LYS A 358 28.52 -6.54 -3.75
CA LYS A 358 28.33 -5.71 -4.94
C LYS A 358 27.96 -4.28 -4.57
N PHE A 359 26.97 -4.09 -3.69
CA PHE A 359 26.45 -2.77 -3.35
C PHE A 359 27.37 -1.97 -2.42
N PHE A 360 28.21 -2.61 -1.60
CA PHE A 360 29.07 -1.92 -0.63
C PHE A 360 30.57 -2.09 -0.91
N PRO A 361 31.37 -1.01 -0.83
CA PRO A 361 32.81 -1.10 -1.08
C PRO A 361 33.53 -1.96 -0.02
N PRO A 362 34.75 -2.47 -0.28
CA PRO A 362 35.43 -3.40 0.63
C PRO A 362 35.64 -2.89 2.06
N SER A 363 35.88 -1.58 2.23
CA SER A 363 36.01 -0.92 3.54
C SER A 363 34.73 -1.00 4.38
N SER A 364 33.59 -1.28 3.77
CA SER A 364 32.29 -1.43 4.42
C SER A 364 32.04 -2.80 5.05
N ARG A 365 32.93 -3.77 4.83
CA ARG A 365 32.83 -5.11 5.40
C ARG A 365 33.58 -5.20 6.73
N PRO A 366 33.12 -6.03 7.69
CA PRO A 366 33.92 -6.35 8.86
C PRO A 366 35.25 -6.99 8.41
N ARG A 367 36.39 -6.44 8.86
CA ARG A 367 37.71 -7.06 8.64
C ARG A 367 37.68 -8.45 9.28
N SER A 368 37.76 -9.48 8.45
CA SER A 368 38.16 -10.82 8.88
C SER A 368 39.65 -10.74 9.21
N ASP A 369 40.02 -10.90 10.48
CA ASP A 369 41.44 -10.94 10.92
C ASP A 369 42.23 -12.13 10.35
N LYS A 370 41.70 -12.88 9.37
CA LYS A 370 42.28 -14.12 8.84
C LYS A 370 42.89 -14.03 7.44
N ASP A 371 42.67 -12.95 6.69
CA ASP A 371 43.20 -12.84 5.33
C ASP A 371 44.27 -11.75 5.27
N GLY A 372 45.53 -12.19 5.22
CA GLY A 372 46.71 -11.35 5.12
C GLY A 372 46.73 -10.53 3.82
N GLU A 373 47.27 -9.31 3.95
CA GLU A 373 47.80 -8.42 2.90
C GLU A 373 47.09 -8.46 1.53
N ALA A 374 45.97 -7.74 1.41
CA ALA A 374 45.58 -7.18 0.12
C ALA A 374 46.34 -5.86 -0.13
N PRO A 375 46.81 -5.57 -1.37
CA PRO A 375 47.58 -4.35 -1.65
C PRO A 375 46.71 -3.11 -1.41
N ASN A 376 47.19 -2.19 -0.56
CA ASN A 376 46.47 -0.98 -0.13
C ASN A 376 45.93 -0.08 -1.26
N ASN A 377 46.46 -0.18 -2.48
CA ASN A 377 46.09 0.70 -3.59
C ASN A 377 44.77 0.30 -4.30
N ALA A 378 44.36 -0.97 -4.26
CA ALA A 378 43.11 -1.41 -4.91
C ALA A 378 41.86 -1.13 -4.06
N ILE A 379 42.03 -1.01 -2.74
CA ILE A 379 40.93 -0.82 -1.78
C ILE A 379 40.43 0.64 -1.78
N GLU A 380 41.32 1.62 -2.02
CA GLU A 380 40.94 3.03 -2.09
C GLU A 380 40.16 3.37 -3.38
N ASP A 381 40.56 2.81 -4.52
CA ASP A 381 39.93 3.10 -5.82
C ASP A 381 38.48 2.59 -5.91
N ASP A 382 38.18 1.45 -5.26
CA ASP A 382 36.82 0.89 -5.18
C ASP A 382 35.91 1.60 -4.16
N ASN A 383 36.48 2.46 -3.29
CA ASN A 383 35.77 3.26 -2.31
C ASN A 383 35.67 4.74 -2.72
N ALA A 384 35.52 4.98 -4.02
CA ALA A 384 35.20 6.27 -4.60
C ALA A 384 33.96 6.17 -5.51
N PRO A 385 33.21 7.29 -5.72
CA PRO A 385 32.19 7.34 -6.77
C PRO A 385 32.78 6.95 -8.12
N ASN A 386 31.98 6.27 -8.94
CA ASN A 386 32.36 5.82 -10.29
C ASN A 386 33.51 4.79 -10.31
N SER A 387 33.66 4.03 -9.23
CA SER A 387 34.57 2.87 -9.15
C SER A 387 34.25 1.79 -10.19
N GLU A 388 35.20 0.89 -10.47
CA GLU A 388 34.96 -0.27 -11.34
C GLU A 388 33.89 -1.20 -10.76
N ARG A 389 33.85 -1.36 -9.44
CA ARG A 389 32.74 -2.05 -8.74
C ARG A 389 31.38 -1.46 -9.09
N PHE A 390 31.23 -0.13 -9.00
CA PHE A 390 29.99 0.57 -9.37
C PHE A 390 29.62 0.31 -10.82
N LYS A 391 30.58 0.48 -11.75
CA LYS A 391 30.33 0.29 -13.20
C LYS A 391 29.88 -1.14 -13.51
N ALA A 392 30.53 -2.14 -12.89
CA ALA A 392 30.18 -3.54 -13.06
C ALA A 392 28.76 -3.82 -12.53
N LEU A 393 28.43 -3.36 -11.32
CA LEU A 393 27.09 -3.54 -10.75
C LEU A 393 26.01 -2.83 -11.57
N ARG A 394 26.26 -1.60 -12.03
CA ARG A 394 25.36 -0.86 -12.91
C ARG A 394 25.05 -1.64 -14.19
N GLN A 395 26.08 -2.19 -14.84
CA GLN A 395 25.90 -3.00 -16.05
C GLN A 395 25.13 -4.29 -15.76
N GLU A 396 25.40 -4.95 -14.63
CA GLU A 396 24.71 -6.17 -14.21
C GLU A 396 23.21 -5.91 -13.96
N LEU A 397 22.86 -4.85 -13.22
CA LEU A 397 21.47 -4.47 -12.96
C LEU A 397 20.73 -4.07 -14.24
N GLN A 398 21.38 -3.31 -15.14
CA GLN A 398 20.82 -2.97 -16.44
C GLN A 398 20.51 -4.23 -17.25
N LYS A 399 21.45 -5.17 -17.31
CA LYS A 399 21.24 -6.44 -18.00
C LYS A 399 20.04 -7.22 -17.41
N ILE A 400 19.92 -7.27 -16.09
CA ILE A 400 18.79 -7.95 -15.43
C ILE A 400 17.45 -7.30 -15.79
N GLN A 401 17.39 -5.96 -15.86
CA GLN A 401 16.19 -5.25 -16.31
C GLN A 401 15.89 -5.53 -17.79
N ASP A 402 16.91 -5.51 -18.65
CA ASP A 402 16.72 -5.77 -20.08
C ASP A 402 16.21 -7.21 -20.29
N ASP A 403 16.75 -8.18 -19.56
CA ASP A 403 16.28 -9.56 -19.55
C ASP A 403 14.83 -9.67 -19.02
N LYS A 404 14.45 -8.89 -18.00
CA LYS A 404 13.06 -8.80 -17.51
C LYS A 404 12.12 -8.30 -18.60
N MET A 405 12.51 -7.27 -19.32
CA MET A 405 11.70 -6.63 -20.36
C MET A 405 11.59 -7.51 -21.62
N ALA A 406 12.62 -8.28 -21.96
CA ALA A 406 12.64 -9.18 -23.09
C ALA A 406 11.97 -10.55 -22.82
N ASN A 407 11.60 -10.84 -21.57
CA ASN A 407 11.10 -12.16 -21.19
C ASN A 407 9.69 -12.44 -21.75
N SER A 408 9.59 -13.39 -22.67
CA SER A 408 8.32 -13.82 -23.27
C SER A 408 7.33 -14.47 -22.29
N LYS A 409 7.81 -14.91 -21.10
CA LYS A 409 6.96 -15.45 -20.03
C LYS A 409 6.39 -14.35 -19.11
N GLY A 410 6.69 -13.09 -19.40
CA GLY A 410 6.23 -11.92 -18.66
C GLY A 410 7.28 -11.35 -17.69
N ARG A 411 7.03 -10.11 -17.25
CA ARG A 411 7.95 -9.34 -16.39
C ARG A 411 8.07 -9.89 -14.95
N ASN A 412 7.01 -10.52 -14.44
CA ASN A 412 6.90 -10.91 -13.02
C ASN A 412 7.31 -12.36 -12.74
N THR A 413 8.25 -12.92 -13.52
CA THR A 413 8.69 -14.32 -13.37
C THR A 413 9.39 -14.58 -12.04
N TRP A 414 10.06 -13.57 -11.46
CA TRP A 414 10.74 -13.63 -10.17
C TRP A 414 9.83 -14.02 -9.00
N GLN A 415 8.55 -13.69 -9.11
CA GLN A 415 7.53 -13.95 -8.10
C GLN A 415 7.25 -15.45 -7.90
N ASN A 416 7.67 -16.28 -8.85
CA ASN A 416 7.40 -17.72 -8.87
C ASN A 416 8.67 -18.57 -8.77
N MET A 417 9.82 -17.99 -8.43
CA MET A 417 11.10 -18.72 -8.38
C MET A 417 11.17 -19.71 -7.20
N GLN A 418 10.66 -19.33 -6.02
CA GLN A 418 10.61 -20.20 -4.85
C GLN A 418 9.34 -21.06 -4.85
N LYS A 419 9.51 -22.36 -4.58
CA LYS A 419 8.44 -23.38 -4.64
C LYS A 419 8.34 -24.26 -3.38
N GLY A 420 9.10 -23.94 -2.34
CA GLY A 420 9.07 -24.67 -1.06
C GLY A 420 7.81 -24.38 -0.25
N GLY A 421 7.82 -24.77 1.02
CA GLY A 421 6.74 -24.45 1.96
C GLY A 421 5.61 -25.48 2.07
N LYS A 422 5.59 -26.54 1.26
CA LYS A 422 4.50 -27.53 1.30
C LYS A 422 4.37 -28.18 2.69
N GLY A 423 3.23 -27.96 3.34
CA GLY A 423 2.93 -28.51 4.67
C GLY A 423 3.39 -27.62 5.84
N GLU A 424 4.02 -26.48 5.57
CA GLU A 424 4.35 -25.48 6.58
C GLU A 424 3.09 -24.71 7.02
N PRO A 425 3.04 -24.22 8.27
CA PRO A 425 1.88 -23.49 8.78
C PRO A 425 1.72 -22.14 8.07
N TRP A 426 0.47 -21.67 7.95
CA TRP A 426 0.14 -20.32 7.46
C TRP A 426 0.75 -19.96 6.10
N THR A 427 0.98 -20.95 5.24
CA THR A 427 1.54 -20.75 3.91
C THR A 427 0.50 -20.96 2.82
N TYR A 428 0.78 -20.43 1.63
CA TYR A 428 -0.06 -20.62 0.45
C TYR A 428 0.62 -21.58 -0.53
N ASP A 429 -0.17 -22.34 -1.28
CA ASP A 429 0.37 -23.00 -2.47
C ASP A 429 0.83 -21.93 -3.47
N PRO A 430 2.11 -21.90 -3.90
CA PRO A 430 2.63 -20.80 -4.71
C PRO A 430 1.96 -20.69 -6.09
N ALA A 431 1.54 -21.81 -6.68
CA ALA A 431 0.86 -21.81 -7.97
C ALA A 431 -0.60 -21.35 -7.82
N GLY A 432 -1.30 -21.86 -6.80
CA GLY A 432 -2.65 -21.43 -6.44
C GLY A 432 -2.71 -19.95 -6.07
N PHE A 433 -1.73 -19.44 -5.34
CA PHE A 433 -1.59 -18.02 -5.04
C PHE A 433 -1.49 -17.19 -6.32
N GLN A 434 -0.63 -17.60 -7.26
CA GLN A 434 -0.47 -16.88 -8.52
C GLN A 434 -1.76 -16.87 -9.36
N ALA A 435 -2.47 -18.00 -9.41
CA ALA A 435 -3.73 -18.12 -10.13
C ALA A 435 -4.81 -17.23 -9.51
N ALA A 436 -5.00 -17.31 -8.19
CA ALA A 436 -5.97 -16.50 -7.46
C ALA A 436 -5.68 -15.00 -7.59
N TRP A 437 -4.40 -14.63 -7.62
CA TRP A 437 -3.98 -13.25 -7.83
C TRP A 437 -4.40 -12.70 -9.20
N TRP A 438 -4.17 -13.46 -10.28
CA TRP A 438 -4.60 -13.06 -11.63
C TRP A 438 -6.12 -12.99 -11.75
N GLU A 439 -6.86 -13.95 -11.21
CA GLU A 439 -8.32 -13.93 -11.19
C GLU A 439 -8.88 -12.69 -10.47
N THR A 440 -8.24 -12.32 -9.36
CA THR A 440 -8.59 -11.13 -8.58
C THR A 440 -8.28 -9.84 -9.35
N ALA A 441 -7.14 -9.78 -10.04
CA ALA A 441 -6.81 -8.66 -10.91
C ALA A 441 -7.83 -8.52 -12.05
N ASP A 442 -8.21 -9.61 -12.70
CA ASP A 442 -9.15 -9.63 -13.82
C ASP A 442 -10.56 -9.22 -13.40
N SER A 443 -11.01 -9.66 -12.22
CA SER A 443 -12.25 -9.19 -11.61
C SER A 443 -12.18 -7.69 -11.30
N GLY A 444 -11.04 -7.21 -10.83
CA GLY A 444 -10.78 -5.77 -10.63
C GLY A 444 -10.89 -4.94 -11.90
N ARG A 445 -10.43 -5.48 -13.04
CA ARG A 445 -10.56 -4.81 -14.35
C ARG A 445 -12.03 -4.63 -14.74
N LYS A 446 -12.86 -5.66 -14.55
CA LYS A 446 -14.32 -5.57 -14.80
C LYS A 446 -15.00 -4.55 -13.89
N ILE A 447 -14.63 -4.53 -12.61
CA ILE A 447 -15.16 -3.55 -11.64
C ILE A 447 -14.77 -2.13 -12.06
N PHE A 448 -13.52 -1.92 -12.48
CA PHE A 448 -13.07 -0.63 -12.99
C PHE A 448 -13.89 -0.19 -14.22
N GLU A 449 -14.12 -1.09 -15.18
CA GLU A 449 -14.93 -0.80 -16.37
C GLU A 449 -16.37 -0.42 -15.99
N HIS A 450 -17.01 -1.15 -15.08
CA HIS A 450 -18.36 -0.80 -14.60
C HIS A 450 -18.38 0.53 -13.83
N LYS A 451 -17.34 0.80 -13.04
CA LYS A 451 -17.23 2.04 -12.28
C LYS A 451 -17.15 3.27 -13.17
N TRP A 452 -16.47 3.19 -14.30
CA TRP A 452 -16.19 4.35 -15.16
C TRP A 452 -16.94 4.34 -16.50
N GLY A 453 -17.72 3.29 -16.80
CA GLY A 453 -18.45 3.16 -18.06
C GLY A 453 -17.55 2.79 -19.24
N GLY A 454 -16.52 1.96 -19.00
CA GLY A 454 -15.52 1.53 -19.97
C GLY A 454 -14.39 2.55 -20.23
N GLY A 455 -13.57 2.26 -21.24
CA GLY A 455 -12.38 3.04 -21.55
C GLY A 455 -11.16 2.62 -20.71
N GLY A 456 -9.98 2.66 -21.32
CA GLY A 456 -8.74 2.25 -20.65
C GLY A 456 -8.32 3.17 -19.50
N CYS A 457 -7.05 3.11 -19.12
CA CYS A 457 -6.50 3.86 -17.99
C CYS A 457 -6.51 5.38 -18.13
N ASP A 458 -6.83 5.90 -19.32
CA ASP A 458 -6.88 7.33 -19.61
C ASP A 458 -8.27 7.93 -19.34
N ILE A 459 -8.84 7.64 -18.17
CA ILE A 459 -10.18 8.12 -17.80
C ILE A 459 -10.28 9.66 -17.79
N PHE A 460 -9.18 10.35 -17.48
CA PHE A 460 -9.12 11.81 -17.56
C PHE A 460 -9.15 12.33 -19.00
N GLU A 461 -8.51 11.63 -19.94
CA GLU A 461 -8.48 12.06 -21.35
C GLU A 461 -9.81 11.77 -22.09
N GLN A 462 -10.70 11.01 -21.46
CA GLN A 462 -12.03 10.68 -21.95
C GLN A 462 -13.11 11.66 -21.43
N ASP A 463 -12.72 12.84 -20.95
CA ASP A 463 -13.60 13.86 -20.38
C ASP A 463 -14.50 13.36 -19.22
N LYS A 464 -14.11 12.26 -18.56
CA LYS A 464 -14.81 11.75 -17.38
C LYS A 464 -14.57 12.68 -16.20
N THR A 465 -15.58 12.84 -15.36
CA THR A 465 -15.49 13.60 -14.11
C THR A 465 -15.80 12.73 -12.90
N MET A 466 -15.64 13.31 -11.70
CA MET A 466 -15.97 12.60 -10.45
C MET A 466 -17.46 12.19 -10.38
N GLU A 467 -18.32 12.88 -11.12
CA GLU A 467 -19.76 12.61 -11.24
C GLU A 467 -20.08 11.39 -12.11
N ASP A 468 -19.13 10.91 -12.93
CA ASP A 468 -19.34 9.72 -13.76
C ASP A 468 -19.06 8.40 -13.01
N ILE A 469 -18.55 8.48 -11.76
CA ILE A 469 -18.31 7.31 -10.92
C ILE A 469 -19.64 6.58 -10.68
N TRP A 470 -19.71 5.33 -11.13
CA TRP A 470 -20.89 4.45 -11.04
C TRP A 470 -22.16 5.01 -11.70
N LYS A 471 -22.02 5.93 -12.65
CA LYS A 471 -23.17 6.56 -13.32
C LYS A 471 -24.08 5.59 -14.06
N ASP A 472 -23.49 4.53 -14.61
CA ASP A 472 -24.20 3.50 -15.38
C ASP A 472 -24.61 2.30 -14.51
N ALA A 473 -24.45 2.37 -13.18
CA ALA A 473 -24.90 1.31 -12.29
C ALA A 473 -26.44 1.34 -12.16
N GLU A 474 -27.08 0.23 -12.52
CA GLU A 474 -28.52 0.04 -12.29
C GLU A 474 -28.80 -0.21 -10.79
N GLU A 475 -29.86 0.41 -10.26
CA GLU A 475 -30.30 0.29 -8.84
C GLU A 475 -31.02 -1.02 -8.52
#